data_AF-A0A4Q3BFU4-F1
#
_entry.id   AF-A0A4Q3BFU4-F1
#
_cell.length_a   1.000
_cell.length_b   1.000
_cell.length_c   1.000
_cell.angle_alpha   90.00
_cell.angle_beta   90.00
_cell.angle_gamma   90.00
#
_symmetry.space_group_name_H-M   'P 1'
#
loop_
_entity.id
_entity.type
_entity.pdbx_description
1 polymer ?
#
loop_
_entity_poly.entity_id
_entity_poly.type
_entity_poly.pdbx_seq_one_letter_code
_entity_poly.pdbx_strand_id
1 'polypeptide(L)'
;MNDSETKLRKRIKTWIITFIIFLALSGITAFPVETELRILLNNNLIPAFLQNWISNIYQAIKITNENFPYLAYGYDWLAFAHLVISVAFIGPLRDPVRNIWVIQFGMIACLMVFPLAFIAGPIRQIPLYWQIIDCSFGVFGLIPLYICYKKIRNLEAIEAGQK
;
A
#
# COMPACT_ATOMS: atom_id res chain seq x y z
N MET A 1 29.79 -13.68 -11.02
CA MET A 1 28.91 -13.13 -9.96
C MET A 1 29.06 -14.00 -8.72
N ASN A 2 29.44 -13.42 -7.59
CA ASN A 2 29.67 -14.18 -6.36
C ASN A 2 28.34 -14.80 -5.86
N ASP A 3 28.33 -16.00 -5.28
CA ASP A 3 27.10 -16.65 -4.80
C ASP A 3 26.35 -15.78 -3.77
N SER A 4 27.10 -15.02 -2.97
CA SER A 4 26.58 -14.03 -2.02
C SER A 4 25.81 -12.89 -2.70
N GLU A 5 26.30 -12.38 -3.83
CA GLU A 5 25.67 -11.31 -4.60
C GLU A 5 24.37 -11.79 -5.25
N THR A 6 24.39 -12.99 -5.83
CA THR A 6 23.21 -13.62 -6.43
C THR A 6 22.10 -13.82 -5.40
N LYS A 7 22.45 -14.34 -4.20
CA LYS A 7 21.52 -14.48 -3.07
C LYS A 7 20.97 -13.13 -2.60
N LEU A 8 21.79 -12.09 -2.56
CA LEU A 8 21.37 -10.74 -2.19
C LEU A 8 20.37 -10.15 -3.19
N ARG A 9 20.66 -10.25 -4.50
CA ARG A 9 19.74 -9.81 -5.57
C ARG A 9 18.40 -10.54 -5.50
N LYS A 10 18.41 -11.86 -5.27
CA LYS A 10 17.17 -12.65 -5.11
C LYS A 10 16.33 -12.14 -3.93
N ARG A 11 16.96 -11.89 -2.79
CA ARG A 11 16.28 -11.33 -1.60
C ARG A 11 15.68 -9.95 -1.88
N ILE A 12 16.41 -9.06 -2.56
CA ILE A 12 15.90 -7.74 -2.96
C ILE A 12 14.66 -7.90 -3.85
N LYS A 13 14.72 -8.76 -4.87
CA LYS A 13 13.58 -9.04 -5.75
C LYS A 13 12.38 -9.58 -5.00
N THR A 14 12.56 -10.52 -4.08
CA THR A 14 11.47 -11.06 -3.25
C THR A 14 10.77 -9.94 -2.49
N TRP A 15 11.51 -9.08 -1.79
CA TRP A 15 10.91 -7.97 -1.04
C TRP A 15 10.19 -6.96 -1.93
N ILE A 16 10.75 -6.63 -3.10
CA ILE A 16 10.08 -5.74 -4.06
C ILE A 16 8.79 -6.37 -4.59
N ILE A 17 8.81 -7.66 -4.96
CA ILE A 17 7.61 -8.37 -5.45
C ILE A 17 6.55 -8.42 -4.36
N THR A 18 6.93 -8.76 -3.12
CA THR A 18 6.01 -8.77 -1.99
C THR A 18 5.37 -7.39 -1.79
N PHE A 19 6.16 -6.31 -1.85
CA PHE A 19 5.65 -4.95 -1.76
C PHE A 19 4.68 -4.61 -2.91
N ILE A 20 5.02 -4.95 -4.15
CA ILE A 20 4.16 -4.76 -5.33
C ILE A 20 2.81 -5.46 -5.13
N ILE A 21 2.81 -6.70 -4.66
CA ILE A 21 1.58 -7.46 -4.44
C ILE A 21 0.70 -6.77 -3.40
N PHE A 22 1.25 -6.40 -2.25
CA PHE A 22 0.47 -5.73 -1.20
C PHE A 22 -0.03 -4.34 -1.63
N LEU A 23 0.79 -3.57 -2.36
CA LEU A 23 0.39 -2.27 -2.90
C LEU A 23 -0.74 -2.39 -3.94
N ALA A 24 -0.64 -3.39 -4.82
CA ALA A 24 -1.69 -3.65 -5.80
C ALA A 24 -2.99 -4.11 -5.12
N LEU A 25 -2.88 -5.04 -4.16
CA LEU A 25 -4.04 -5.52 -3.40
C LEU A 25 -4.73 -4.41 -2.62
N SER A 26 -3.99 -3.50 -1.98
CA SER A 26 -4.60 -2.37 -1.25
C SER A 26 -5.38 -1.42 -2.17
N GLY A 27 -4.98 -1.31 -3.44
CA GLY A 27 -5.75 -0.59 -4.45
C GLY A 27 -6.96 -1.39 -4.94
N ILE A 28 -6.77 -2.67 -5.25
CA ILE A 28 -7.81 -3.53 -5.84
C ILE A 28 -9.02 -3.67 -4.92
N THR A 29 -8.84 -3.70 -3.60
CA THR A 29 -9.95 -3.79 -2.62
C THR A 29 -10.91 -2.59 -2.70
N ALA A 30 -10.51 -1.46 -3.29
CA ALA A 30 -11.41 -0.32 -3.46
C ALA A 30 -12.47 -0.55 -4.56
N PHE A 31 -12.23 -1.43 -5.54
CA PHE A 31 -13.20 -1.74 -6.60
C PHE A 31 -14.47 -2.43 -6.06
N PRO A 32 -14.38 -3.54 -5.31
CA PRO A 32 -15.56 -4.24 -4.77
C PRO A 32 -15.92 -3.83 -3.33
N VAL A 33 -15.57 -2.61 -2.89
CA VAL A 33 -15.64 -2.23 -1.47
C VAL A 33 -17.02 -2.48 -0.83
N GLU A 34 -18.12 -2.25 -1.56
CA GLU A 34 -19.47 -2.54 -1.05
C GLU A 34 -19.67 -4.04 -0.80
N THR A 35 -19.21 -4.88 -1.72
CA THR A 35 -19.32 -6.34 -1.61
C THR A 35 -18.46 -6.86 -0.48
N GLU A 36 -17.23 -6.37 -0.35
CA GLU A 36 -16.30 -6.75 0.72
C GLU A 36 -16.87 -6.36 2.09
N LEU A 37 -17.42 -5.16 2.24
CA LEU A 37 -18.05 -4.72 3.49
C LEU A 37 -19.29 -5.56 3.84
N ARG A 38 -20.11 -5.92 2.84
CA ARG A 38 -21.26 -6.82 3.05
C ARG A 38 -20.82 -8.18 3.56
N ILE A 39 -19.79 -8.77 2.96
CA ILE A 39 -19.23 -10.06 3.39
C ILE A 39 -18.69 -9.95 4.81
N LEU A 40 -17.94 -8.88 5.11
CA LEU A 40 -17.36 -8.65 6.43
C LEU A 40 -18.44 -8.55 7.52
N LEU A 41 -19.53 -7.82 7.25
CA LEU A 41 -20.65 -7.67 8.17
C LEU A 41 -21.45 -8.96 8.38
N ASN A 42 -21.62 -9.78 7.34
CA ASN A 42 -22.38 -11.03 7.43
C ASN A 42 -21.66 -12.12 8.25
N ASN A 43 -20.33 -12.06 8.33
CA ASN A 43 -19.53 -13.09 9.00
C ASN A 43 -19.34 -12.85 10.51
N ASN A 44 -19.88 -11.77 11.09
CA ASN A 44 -19.70 -11.38 12.50
C ASN A 44 -18.22 -11.39 12.98
N LEU A 45 -17.27 -11.14 12.08
CA LEU A 45 -15.83 -11.15 12.36
C LEU A 45 -15.31 -9.81 12.92
N ILE A 46 -16.20 -8.81 13.05
CA ILE A 46 -15.83 -7.45 13.40
C ILE A 46 -15.94 -7.28 14.93
N PRO A 47 -14.89 -6.73 15.59
CA PRO A 47 -14.98 -6.34 17.00
C PRO A 47 -16.14 -5.36 17.26
N ALA A 48 -16.80 -5.49 18.42
CA ALA A 48 -17.98 -4.68 18.76
C ALA A 48 -17.75 -3.16 18.64
N PHE A 49 -16.54 -2.68 18.96
CA PHE A 49 -16.22 -1.25 18.86
C PHE A 49 -16.14 -0.73 17.40
N LEU A 50 -15.92 -1.61 16.42
CA LEU A 50 -15.89 -1.27 14.99
C LEU A 50 -17.23 -1.52 14.29
N GLN A 51 -18.10 -2.36 14.86
CA GLN A 51 -19.35 -2.80 14.23
C GLN A 51 -20.20 -1.63 13.75
N ASN A 52 -20.43 -0.64 14.61
CA ASN A 52 -21.28 0.51 14.29
C ASN A 52 -20.65 1.36 13.18
N TRP A 53 -19.34 1.59 13.23
CA TRP A 53 -18.63 2.35 12.21
C TRP A 53 -18.67 1.66 10.84
N ILE A 54 -18.30 0.37 10.78
CA ILE A 54 -18.33 -0.41 9.53
C ILE A 54 -19.75 -0.47 8.97
N SER A 55 -20.76 -0.68 9.82
CA SER A 55 -22.17 -0.73 9.39
C SER A 55 -22.60 0.60 8.77
N ASN A 56 -22.23 1.73 9.38
CA ASN A 56 -22.54 3.06 8.85
C ASN A 56 -21.87 3.30 7.49
N ILE A 57 -20.59 2.93 7.35
CA ILE A 57 -19.86 3.06 6.09
C ILE A 57 -20.46 2.17 4.99
N TYR A 58 -20.82 0.93 5.31
CA TYR A 58 -21.50 0.03 4.38
C TYR A 58 -22.82 0.63 3.88
N GLN A 59 -23.67 1.12 4.79
CA GLN A 59 -24.94 1.74 4.39
C GLN A 59 -24.73 3.00 3.54
N ALA A 60 -23.75 3.85 3.89
CA ALA A 60 -23.43 5.05 3.12
C ALA A 60 -22.98 4.71 1.69
N ILE A 61 -22.08 3.73 1.55
CA ILE A 61 -21.61 3.27 0.22
C ILE A 61 -22.75 2.66 -0.57
N LYS A 62 -23.54 1.76 0.03
CA LYS A 62 -24.68 1.12 -0.64
C LYS A 62 -25.69 2.14 -1.17
N ILE A 63 -26.13 3.07 -0.31
CA ILE A 63 -27.07 4.14 -0.71
C ILE A 63 -26.45 5.00 -1.83
N THR A 64 -25.17 5.32 -1.74
CA THR A 64 -24.47 6.09 -2.78
C THR A 64 -24.39 5.34 -4.09
N ASN A 65 -24.09 4.04 -4.07
CA ASN A 65 -24.04 3.23 -5.29
C ASN A 65 -25.42 3.03 -5.92
N GLU A 66 -26.47 2.88 -5.11
CA GLU A 66 -27.86 2.76 -5.59
C GLU A 66 -28.36 4.05 -6.25
N ASN A 67 -28.02 5.22 -5.71
CA ASN A 67 -28.56 6.52 -6.17
C ASN A 67 -27.60 7.29 -7.09
N PHE A 68 -26.30 7.13 -6.93
CA PHE A 68 -25.23 7.90 -7.56
C PHE A 68 -24.04 7.02 -7.97
N PRO A 69 -24.24 5.94 -8.76
CA PRO A 69 -23.21 4.94 -9.05
C PRO A 69 -21.97 5.50 -9.73
N TYR A 70 -22.11 6.59 -10.48
CA TYR A 70 -20.99 7.27 -11.15
C TYR A 70 -19.98 7.89 -10.17
N LEU A 71 -20.32 8.10 -8.89
CA LEU A 71 -19.35 8.54 -7.88
C LEU A 71 -18.31 7.45 -7.55
N ALA A 72 -18.66 6.17 -7.72
CA ALA A 72 -17.70 5.07 -7.56
C ALA A 72 -16.54 5.15 -8.56
N TYR A 73 -16.71 5.85 -9.69
CA TYR A 73 -15.62 6.09 -10.63
C TYR A 73 -14.44 6.85 -9.99
N GLY A 74 -14.69 7.67 -8.97
CA GLY A 74 -13.62 8.28 -8.18
C GLY A 74 -12.77 7.24 -7.43
N TYR A 75 -13.39 6.16 -6.94
CA TYR A 75 -12.70 5.06 -6.27
C TYR A 75 -11.90 4.24 -7.29
N ASP A 76 -12.45 4.05 -8.50
CA ASP A 76 -11.74 3.37 -9.59
C ASP A 76 -10.42 4.07 -9.94
N TRP A 77 -10.42 5.41 -10.01
CA TRP A 77 -9.20 6.19 -10.24
C TRP A 77 -8.19 6.07 -9.11
N LEU A 78 -8.64 6.07 -7.85
CA LEU A 78 -7.77 5.89 -6.68
C LEU A 78 -7.16 4.47 -6.65
N ALA A 79 -7.96 3.45 -6.97
CA ALA A 79 -7.51 2.07 -7.11
C ALA A 79 -6.48 1.94 -8.24
N PHE A 80 -6.79 2.54 -9.40
CA PHE A 80 -5.90 2.54 -10.57
C PHE A 80 -4.55 3.18 -10.28
N ALA A 81 -4.51 4.27 -9.49
CA ALA A 81 -3.25 4.90 -9.10
C ALA A 81 -2.30 3.92 -8.38
N HIS A 82 -2.81 3.04 -7.51
CA HIS A 82 -1.99 2.02 -6.85
C HIS A 82 -1.40 1.01 -7.85
N LEU A 83 -2.18 0.62 -8.86
CA LEU A 83 -1.71 -0.27 -9.93
C LEU A 83 -0.61 0.40 -10.77
N VAL A 84 -0.80 1.68 -11.13
CA VAL A 84 0.21 2.46 -11.86
C VAL A 84 1.49 2.64 -11.04
N ILE A 85 1.37 2.95 -9.74
CA ILE A 85 2.53 3.07 -8.85
C ILE A 85 3.24 1.72 -8.73
N SER A 86 2.50 0.61 -8.64
CA SER A 86 3.07 -0.74 -8.60
C SER A 86 3.93 -1.05 -9.84
N VAL A 87 3.53 -0.57 -11.02
CA VAL A 87 4.31 -0.70 -12.26
C VAL A 87 5.66 0.02 -12.16
N ALA A 88 5.75 1.15 -11.46
CA ALA A 88 7.03 1.86 -11.29
C ALA A 88 8.11 1.00 -10.60
N PHE A 89 7.70 0.09 -9.71
CA PHE A 89 8.61 -0.84 -9.02
C PHE A 89 9.20 -1.93 -9.92
N ILE A 90 8.75 -2.05 -11.18
CA ILE A 90 9.42 -2.91 -12.18
C ILE A 90 10.84 -2.42 -12.48
N GLY A 91 11.11 -1.11 -12.38
CA GLY A 91 12.45 -0.55 -12.52
C GLY A 91 13.45 -1.21 -11.55
N PRO A 92 13.22 -1.13 -10.22
CA PRO A 92 13.99 -1.85 -9.21
C PRO A 92 14.08 -3.37 -9.37
N LEU A 93 13.08 -4.03 -9.97
CA LEU A 93 13.17 -5.47 -10.28
C LEU A 93 14.19 -5.79 -11.38
N ARG A 94 14.34 -4.88 -12.35
CA ARG A 94 15.31 -5.01 -13.44
C ARG A 94 16.71 -4.63 -12.98
N ASP A 95 16.86 -3.46 -12.39
CA ASP A 95 18.12 -2.93 -11.88
C ASP A 95 17.88 -2.14 -10.59
N PRO A 96 18.09 -2.74 -9.42
CA PRO A 96 17.78 -2.10 -8.15
C PRO A 96 18.73 -0.95 -7.78
N VAL A 97 20.00 -1.00 -8.20
CA VAL A 97 20.99 0.03 -7.87
C VAL A 97 20.69 1.30 -8.67
N ARG A 98 20.50 1.15 -9.99
CA ARG A 98 20.16 2.28 -10.86
C ARG A 98 18.81 2.92 -10.52
N ASN A 99 17.86 2.12 -10.02
CA ASN A 99 16.50 2.58 -9.71
C ASN A 99 16.23 2.73 -8.20
N ILE A 100 17.27 2.89 -7.37
CA ILE A 100 17.12 3.00 -5.90
C ILE A 100 16.17 4.14 -5.49
N TRP A 101 16.09 5.20 -6.29
CA TRP A 101 15.17 6.31 -6.05
C TRP A 101 13.71 5.87 -5.98
N VAL A 102 13.27 4.87 -6.75
CA VAL A 102 11.88 4.36 -6.70
C VAL A 102 11.57 3.76 -5.32
N ILE A 103 12.57 3.13 -4.68
CA ILE A 103 12.43 2.62 -3.30
C ILE A 103 12.30 3.79 -2.32
N GLN A 104 13.12 4.83 -2.47
CA GLN A 104 13.06 6.04 -1.63
C GLN A 104 11.72 6.78 -1.81
N PHE A 105 11.25 6.92 -3.04
CA PHE A 105 9.94 7.46 -3.37
C PHE A 105 8.83 6.69 -2.64
N GLY A 106 8.87 5.36 -2.68
CA GLY A 106 7.93 4.53 -1.92
C GLY A 106 7.99 4.78 -0.42
N MET A 107 9.19 4.93 0.15
CA MET A 107 9.35 5.25 1.57
C MET A 107 8.77 6.62 1.92
N ILE A 108 8.98 7.63 1.08
CA ILE A 108 8.39 8.97 1.23
C ILE A 108 6.86 8.87 1.19
N ALA A 109 6.31 8.14 0.21
CA ALA A 109 4.87 7.93 0.10
C ALA A 109 4.29 7.25 1.36
N CYS A 110 4.98 6.24 1.91
CA CYS A 110 4.60 5.62 3.18
C CYS A 110 4.57 6.61 4.35
N LEU A 111 5.54 7.53 4.42
CA LEU A 111 5.56 8.57 5.45
C LEU A 111 4.48 9.64 5.23
N MET A 112 4.06 9.88 3.98
CA MET A 112 2.98 10.82 3.65
C MET A 112 1.59 10.30 4.02
N VAL A 113 1.42 9.01 4.34
CA VAL A 113 0.15 8.47 4.85
C VAL A 113 -0.24 9.11 6.19
N PHE A 114 0.73 9.38 7.06
CA PHE A 114 0.47 9.98 8.38
C PHE A 114 -0.13 11.39 8.32
N PRO A 115 0.46 12.37 7.62
CA PRO A 115 -0.16 13.68 7.48
C PRO A 115 -1.51 13.60 6.75
N LEU A 116 -1.66 12.72 5.75
CA LEU A 116 -2.95 12.51 5.10
C LEU A 116 -4.02 12.07 6.11
N ALA A 117 -3.76 11.02 6.89
CA ALA A 117 -4.71 10.46 7.84
C ALA A 117 -5.07 11.47 8.94
N PHE A 118 -4.07 12.16 9.54
CA PHE A 118 -4.31 13.07 10.66
C PHE A 118 -4.82 14.45 10.26
N ILE A 119 -4.72 14.85 8.99
CA ILE A 119 -5.29 16.11 8.50
C ILE A 119 -6.66 15.86 7.85
N ALA A 120 -6.73 14.96 6.86
CA ALA A 120 -7.97 14.70 6.14
C ALA A 120 -8.98 13.90 6.97
N GLY A 121 -8.51 13.03 7.87
CA GLY A 121 -9.35 12.23 8.75
C GLY A 121 -10.29 13.10 9.59
N PRO A 122 -9.78 14.04 10.41
CA PRO A 122 -10.63 14.94 11.18
C PRO A 122 -11.53 15.83 10.33
N ILE A 123 -11.03 16.35 9.19
CA ILE A 123 -11.83 17.16 8.25
C ILE A 123 -13.05 16.38 7.73
N ARG A 124 -12.89 15.06 7.54
CA ARG A 124 -13.94 14.15 7.06
C ARG A 124 -14.65 13.38 8.17
N GLN A 125 -14.44 13.76 9.43
CA GLN A 125 -15.06 13.12 10.60
C GLN A 125 -14.77 11.61 10.72
N ILE A 126 -13.58 11.18 10.29
CA ILE A 126 -13.11 9.81 10.45
C ILE A 126 -12.64 9.59 11.89
N PRO A 127 -13.09 8.53 12.60
CA PRO A 127 -12.66 8.25 13.96
C PRO A 127 -11.15 8.04 14.09
N LEU A 128 -10.56 8.49 15.20
CA LEU A 128 -9.11 8.40 15.42
C LEU A 128 -8.58 6.96 15.33
N TYR A 129 -9.30 5.98 15.87
CA TYR A 129 -8.88 4.58 15.77
C TYR A 129 -8.81 4.09 14.31
N TRP A 130 -9.66 4.63 13.42
CA TRP A 130 -9.64 4.30 12.00
C TRP A 130 -8.47 5.00 11.30
N GLN A 131 -8.19 6.25 11.64
CA GLN A 131 -6.99 6.95 11.14
C GLN A 131 -5.69 6.22 11.52
N ILE A 132 -5.64 5.60 12.70
CA ILE A 132 -4.51 4.75 13.12
C ILE A 132 -4.43 3.47 12.26
N ILE A 133 -5.57 2.87 11.90
CA ILE A 133 -5.61 1.74 10.95
C ILE A 133 -5.07 2.19 9.58
N ASP A 134 -5.45 3.38 9.10
CA ASP A 134 -4.94 3.93 7.83
C ASP A 134 -3.41 4.12 7.88
N CYS A 135 -2.87 4.58 9.01
CA CYS A 135 -1.42 4.72 9.21
C CYS A 135 -0.66 3.39 9.15
N SER A 136 -1.34 2.25 9.41
CA SER A 136 -0.72 0.93 9.32
C SER A 136 -0.21 0.62 7.91
N PHE A 137 -0.87 1.11 6.86
CA PHE A 137 -0.38 0.97 5.47
C PHE A 137 0.97 1.66 5.27
N GLY A 138 1.15 2.84 5.86
CA GLY A 138 2.43 3.55 5.87
C GLY A 138 3.51 2.74 6.60
N VAL A 139 3.21 2.21 7.79
CA VAL A 139 4.17 1.41 8.58
C VAL A 139 4.55 0.11 7.85
N PHE A 140 3.57 -0.69 7.45
CA PHE A 140 3.79 -1.98 6.81
C PHE A 140 4.36 -1.86 5.39
N GLY A 141 4.15 -0.74 4.71
CA GLY A 141 4.84 -0.42 3.46
C GLY A 141 6.29 0.03 3.68
N LEU A 142 6.56 0.82 4.72
CA LEU A 142 7.89 1.37 4.98
C LEU A 142 8.91 0.29 5.36
N ILE A 143 8.50 -0.70 6.17
CA ILE A 143 9.38 -1.79 6.63
C ILE A 143 10.06 -2.55 5.48
N PRO A 144 9.34 -3.15 4.51
CA PRO A 144 9.95 -3.89 3.40
C PRO A 144 10.79 -2.98 2.51
N LEU A 145 10.36 -1.74 2.27
CA LEU A 145 11.12 -0.78 1.46
C LEU A 145 12.43 -0.37 2.12
N TYR A 146 12.44 -0.15 3.43
CA TYR A 146 13.66 0.16 4.17
C TYR A 146 14.64 -1.01 4.19
N ILE A 147 14.13 -2.25 4.33
CA ILE A 147 14.93 -3.48 4.21
C ILE A 147 15.53 -3.59 2.80
N CYS A 148 14.73 -3.33 1.76
CA CYS A 148 15.20 -3.25 0.37
C CYS A 148 16.31 -2.22 0.22
N TYR A 149 16.08 -0.98 0.67
CA TYR A 149 17.02 0.12 0.57
C TYR A 149 18.40 -0.25 1.14
N LYS A 150 18.45 -0.79 2.37
CA LYS A 150 19.71 -1.26 2.97
C LYS A 150 20.41 -2.33 2.12
N LYS A 151 19.65 -3.30 1.60
CA LYS A 151 20.21 -4.37 0.77
C LYS A 151 20.73 -3.86 -0.56
N ILE A 152 20.06 -2.88 -1.17
CA ILE A 152 20.48 -2.26 -2.42
C ILE A 152 21.77 -1.45 -2.21
N ARG A 153 21.88 -0.68 -1.12
CA ARG A 153 23.13 0.03 -0.77
C ARG A 153 24.30 -0.93 -0.55
N ASN A 154 24.05 -2.09 0.06
CA ASN A 154 25.09 -3.12 0.19
C ASN A 154 25.49 -3.71 -1.16
N LEU A 155 24.52 -3.92 -2.07
CA LEU A 155 24.80 -4.40 -3.43
C LEU A 155 25.63 -3.39 -4.22
N GLU A 156 25.28 -2.11 -4.15
CA GLU A 156 26.02 -1.01 -4.78
C GLU A 156 27.47 -0.94 -4.30
N ALA A 157 27.71 -1.12 -2.99
CA ALA A 157 29.07 -1.15 -2.45
C ALA A 157 29.90 -2.35 -2.96
N ILE A 158 29.26 -3.52 -3.10
CA ILE A 158 29.92 -4.72 -3.66
C ILE A 158 30.28 -4.50 -5.14
N GLU A 159 29.37 -3.91 -5.93
CA GLU A 159 29.61 -3.60 -7.35
C GLU A 159 30.70 -2.53 -7.53
N ALA A 160 30.75 -1.53 -6.65
CA ALA A 160 31.77 -0.47 -6.68
C ALA A 160 33.17 -0.98 -6.30
N GLY A 161 33.28 -1.89 -5.33
CA GLY A 161 34.56 -2.50 -4.93
C GLY A 161 35.09 -3.56 -5.90
N GLN A 162 34.30 -3.95 -6.91
CA GLN A 162 34.72 -4.82 -8.01
C GLN A 162 35.21 -4.05 -9.25
N LYS A 163 35.04 -2.72 -9.28
CA LYS A 163 35.56 -1.82 -10.32
C LYS A 163 36.94 -1.30 -9.92
#